data_AF-A0A7C6JX96-F1
#
_entry.id   AF-A0A7C6JX96-F1
#
_cell.length_a   1.000
_cell.length_b   1.000
_cell.length_c   1.000
_cell.angle_alpha   90.00
_cell.angle_beta   90.00
_cell.angle_gamma   90.00
#
_symmetry.space_group_name_H-M   'P 1'
#
loop_
_entity.id
_entity.type
_entity.pdbx_description
1 polymer ?
#
loop_
_entity_poly.entity_id
_entity_poly.type
_entity_poly.pdbx_seq_one_letter_code
_entity_poly.pdbx_strand_id
1 'polypeptide(L)'
;MNMQETYRYMPESGTMECYPRLSEELRDFYDLLEKYKRDKTLTNKHFLEKQLNDLFFAVKHLVVSGELTRYEADEIQDYIGGLFDDQLQ
;
A
#
# COMPACT_ATOMS: atom_id res chain seq x y z
N MET A 1 24.66 8.62 -10.36
CA MET A 1 23.45 9.04 -9.61
C MET A 1 22.49 7.86 -9.66
N ASN A 2 22.29 7.18 -8.53
CA ASN A 2 21.36 6.05 -8.46
C ASN A 2 19.94 6.59 -8.34
N MET A 3 19.17 6.56 -9.43
CA MET A 3 17.73 6.73 -9.39
C MET A 3 17.14 5.46 -8.75
N GLN A 4 16.91 5.50 -7.43
CA GLN A 4 15.92 4.60 -6.83
C GLN A 4 14.56 5.13 -7.28
N GLU A 5 14.05 4.59 -8.39
CA GLU A 5 12.63 4.73 -8.74
C GLU A 5 11.82 4.17 -7.57
N THR A 6 11.31 5.08 -6.74
CA THR A 6 10.29 4.77 -5.75
C THR A 6 9.01 4.63 -6.55
N TYR A 7 8.79 3.45 -7.13
CA TYR A 7 7.49 3.07 -7.66
C TYR A 7 6.50 3.23 -6.51
N ARG A 8 5.70 4.29 -6.57
CA ARG A 8 4.49 4.45 -5.77
C ARG A 8 3.36 4.12 -6.73
N TYR A 9 2.45 3.27 -6.29
CA TYR A 9 1.14 3.17 -6.92
C TYR A 9 0.51 4.55 -6.91
N MET A 10 0.52 5.20 -8.07
CA MET A 10 -0.24 6.39 -8.37
C MET A 10 -1.43 5.89 -9.15
N PRO A 11 -2.60 5.70 -8.51
CA PRO A 11 -3.79 5.43 -9.29
C PRO A 11 -4.01 6.64 -10.22
N GLU A 12 -4.61 6.42 -11.39
CA GLU A 12 -4.87 7.48 -12.36
C GLU A 12 -5.44 8.71 -11.65
N SER A 13 -4.99 9.91 -12.01
CA SER A 13 -5.00 11.17 -11.24
C SER A 13 -6.38 11.75 -10.84
N GLY A 14 -7.25 10.91 -10.28
CA GLY A 14 -8.59 11.19 -9.77
C GLY A 14 -8.99 10.20 -8.68
N THR A 15 -8.42 8.99 -8.64
CA THR A 15 -8.70 7.98 -7.61
C THR A 15 -8.16 8.39 -6.23
N MET A 16 -7.04 9.15 -6.18
CA MET A 16 -6.52 9.71 -4.92
C MET A 16 -7.41 10.82 -4.33
N GLU A 17 -8.09 11.60 -5.17
CA GLU A 17 -9.03 12.65 -4.73
C GLU A 17 -10.41 12.06 -4.39
N CYS A 18 -10.82 10.98 -5.07
CA CYS A 18 -12.07 10.29 -4.79
C CYS A 18 -12.05 9.48 -3.49
N TYR A 19 -10.89 8.98 -3.05
CA TYR A 19 -10.78 8.05 -1.91
C TYR A 19 -9.76 8.51 -0.85
N PRO A 20 -10.09 9.56 -0.06
CA PRO A 20 -9.17 10.13 0.93
C PRO A 20 -8.65 9.09 1.92
N ARG A 21 -9.50 8.12 2.33
CA ARG A 21 -9.10 7.03 3.22
C ARG A 21 -8.08 6.09 2.59
N LEU A 22 -8.25 5.68 1.33
CA LEU A 22 -7.28 4.82 0.65
C LEU A 22 -5.92 5.53 0.45
N SER A 23 -5.98 6.83 0.14
CA SER A 23 -4.78 7.68 0.00
C SER A 23 -4.00 7.80 1.31
N GLU A 24 -4.69 7.90 2.46
CA GLU A 24 -4.07 7.90 3.78
C GLU A 24 -3.42 6.53 4.09
N GLU A 25 -4.16 5.44 3.91
CA GLU A 25 -3.64 4.09 4.18
C GLU A 25 -2.42 3.74 3.31
N LEU A 26 -2.40 4.18 2.05
CA LEU A 26 -1.26 4.02 1.14
C LEU A 26 -0.04 4.82 1.60
N ARG A 27 -0.25 6.07 2.06
CA ARG A 27 0.84 6.91 2.57
C ARG A 27 1.49 6.26 3.80
N ASP A 28 0.66 5.84 4.75
CA ASP A 28 1.13 5.22 5.98
C ASP A 28 1.86 3.90 5.70
N PHE A 29 1.39 3.13 4.71
CA PHE A 29 2.09 1.93 4.24
C PHE A 29 3.49 2.27 3.72
N TYR A 30 3.64 3.26 2.83
CA TYR A 30 4.94 3.63 2.28
C TYR A 30 5.90 4.16 3.35
N ASP A 31 5.41 4.95 4.30
CA ASP A 31 6.23 5.48 5.40
C ASP A 31 6.75 4.35 6.30
N LEU A 32 5.90 3.37 6.62
CA LEU A 32 6.31 2.18 7.38
C LEU A 32 7.23 1.25 6.58
N LEU A 33 7.02 1.13 5.27
CA LEU A 33 7.89 0.37 4.38
C LEU A 33 9.30 0.97 4.34
N GLU A 34 9.40 2.30 4.21
CA GLU A 34 10.68 3.01 4.25
C GLU A 34 11.36 2.87 5.62
N LYS A 35 10.59 2.94 6.70
CA LYS A 35 11.10 2.71 8.06
C LYS A 35 11.65 1.30 8.22
N TYR A 36 10.93 0.28 7.75
CA TYR A 36 11.38 -1.12 7.80
C TYR A 36 12.63 -1.35 6.93
N LYS A 37 12.69 -0.75 5.74
CA LYS A 37 13.87 -0.79 4.85
C LYS A 37 15.12 -0.23 5.53
N ARG A 38 14.96 0.82 6.34
CA ARG A 38 16.07 1.44 7.10
C ARG A 38 16.43 0.65 8.35
N ASP A 39 15.44 0.07 9.02
CA ASP A 39 15.59 -0.61 10.30
C ASP A 39 14.70 -1.87 10.37
N LYS A 40 15.29 -3.02 10.04
CA LYS A 40 14.63 -4.33 9.92
C LYS A 40 14.31 -4.99 11.28
N THR A 41 13.83 -4.23 12.26
CA THR A 41 13.39 -4.80 13.55
C THR A 41 12.08 -5.57 13.40
N LEU A 42 11.87 -6.55 14.30
CA LEU A 42 10.61 -7.29 14.37
C LEU A 42 9.40 -6.36 14.63
N THR A 43 9.63 -5.31 15.42
CA THR A 43 8.61 -4.30 15.71
C THR A 43 8.20 -3.52 14.46
N ASN A 44 9.16 -3.04 13.66
CA ASN A 44 8.85 -2.35 12.40
C ASN A 44 8.19 -3.28 11.38
N LYS A 45 8.62 -4.55 11.32
CA LYS A 45 7.94 -5.57 10.51
C LYS A 45 6.47 -5.73 10.92
N HIS A 46 6.20 -5.86 12.22
CA HIS A 46 4.83 -6.00 12.72
C HIS A 46 3.95 -4.79 12.41
N PHE A 47 4.49 -3.57 12.54
CA PHE A 47 3.76 -2.35 12.14
C PHE A 47 3.44 -2.35 10.64
N LEU A 48 4.39 -2.73 9.80
CA LEU A 48 4.20 -2.82 8.35
C LEU A 48 3.14 -3.87 7.97
N GLU A 49 3.19 -5.06 8.58
CA GLU A 49 2.18 -6.12 8.39
C GLU A 49 0.78 -5.67 8.80
N LYS A 50 0.67 -4.95 9.92
CA LYS A 50 -0.60 -4.40 10.37
C LYS A 50 -1.14 -3.39 9.35
N GLN A 51 -0.31 -2.45 8.89
CA GLN A 51 -0.72 -1.45 7.92
C GLN A 51 -1.12 -2.05 6.58
N LEU A 52 -0.45 -3.11 6.15
CA LEU A 52 -0.83 -3.87 4.95
C LEU A 52 -2.25 -4.43 5.08
N ASN A 53 -2.61 -4.97 6.24
CA ASN A 53 -3.97 -5.46 6.50
C ASN A 53 -5.01 -4.34 6.53
N ASP A 54 -4.68 -3.20 7.15
CA ASP A 54 -5.57 -2.03 7.21
C ASP A 54 -5.84 -1.48 5.79
N LEU A 55 -4.80 -1.41 4.94
CA LEU A 55 -4.92 -1.06 3.54
C LEU A 55 -5.80 -2.04 2.76
N PHE A 56 -5.57 -3.35 2.89
CA PHE A 56 -6.38 -4.37 2.21
C PHE A 56 -7.84 -4.35 2.67
N PHE A 57 -8.08 -4.02 3.93
CA PHE A 57 -9.43 -3.79 4.44
C PHE A 57 -10.08 -2.57 3.78
N ALA A 58 -9.36 -1.45 3.65
CA ALA A 58 -9.86 -0.26 2.97
C ALA A 58 -10.20 -0.54 1.50
N VAL A 59 -9.34 -1.26 0.77
CA VAL A 59 -9.59 -1.69 -0.62
C VAL A 59 -10.86 -2.54 -0.71
N LYS A 60 -11.01 -3.54 0.17
CA LYS A 60 -12.22 -4.38 0.21
C LYS A 60 -13.48 -3.58 0.50
N HIS A 61 -13.40 -2.60 1.40
CA HIS A 61 -14.53 -1.73 1.70
C HIS A 61 -14.97 -0.94 0.47
N LEU A 62 -14.02 -0.38 -0.30
CA LEU A 62 -14.32 0.35 -1.54
C LEU A 62 -14.93 -0.54 -2.63
N VAL A 63 -14.54 -1.82 -2.69
CA VAL A 63 -15.19 -2.78 -3.59
C VAL A 63 -16.64 -3.04 -3.18
N VAL A 64 -16.90 -3.17 -1.88
CA VAL A 64 -18.26 -3.42 -1.36
C VAL A 64 -19.16 -2.20 -1.53
N SER A 65 -18.63 -0.98 -1.38
CA SER A 65 -19.37 0.26 -1.65
C SER A 65 -19.62 0.52 -3.14
N GLY A 66 -18.99 -0.27 -4.03
CA GLY A 66 -19.09 -0.09 -5.48
C GLY A 66 -18.28 1.08 -6.01
N GLU A 67 -17.40 1.65 -5.18
CA GLU A 67 -16.49 2.74 -5.52
C GLU A 67 -15.27 2.26 -6.29
N LEU A 68 -14.87 1.01 -6.06
CA LEU A 68 -13.73 0.38 -6.73
C LEU A 68 -14.17 -0.92 -7.39
N THR A 69 -13.71 -1.18 -8.61
CA THR A 69 -13.97 -2.47 -9.25
C THR A 69 -13.13 -3.55 -8.59
N ARG A 70 -13.56 -4.82 -8.69
CA ARG A 70 -12.76 -5.96 -8.24
C ARG A 70 -11.40 -6.01 -8.94
N TYR A 71 -11.36 -5.68 -10.21
CA TYR A 71 -10.13 -5.65 -11.00
C TYR A 71 -9.12 -4.66 -10.44
N GLU A 72 -9.54 -3.41 -10.18
CA GLU A 72 -8.66 -2.40 -9.56
C GLU A 72 -8.22 -2.82 -8.16
N ALA A 73 -9.09 -3.48 -7.38
CA ALA A 73 -8.72 -3.97 -6.06
C ALA A 73 -7.65 -5.06 -6.10
N ASP A 74 -7.74 -5.96 -7.07
CA ASP A 74 -6.77 -7.03 -7.27
C ASP A 74 -5.43 -6.44 -7.71
N GLU A 75 -5.42 -5.49 -8.66
CA GLU A 75 -4.19 -4.78 -9.07
C GLU A 75 -3.50 -4.05 -7.91
N ILE A 76 -4.27 -3.36 -7.06
CA ILE A 76 -3.71 -2.68 -5.87
C ILE A 76 -3.12 -3.69 -4.89
N GLN A 77 -3.85 -4.78 -4.62
CA GLN A 77 -3.42 -5.79 -3.66
C GLN A 77 -2.18 -6.54 -4.14
N ASP A 78 -2.12 -6.93 -5.41
CA ASP A 78 -0.97 -7.60 -6.01
C ASP A 78 0.27 -6.71 -5.98
N TYR A 79 0.11 -5.44 -6.37
CA TYR A 79 1.22 -4.48 -6.36
C TYR A 79 1.78 -4.26 -4.95
N ILE A 80 0.91 -3.98 -3.98
CA ILE A 80 1.34 -3.67 -2.62
C ILE A 80 1.86 -4.91 -1.90
N GLY A 81 1.23 -6.08 -2.12
CA GLY A 81 1.70 -7.36 -1.62
C GLY A 81 3.11 -7.70 -2.11
N GLY A 82 3.37 -7.51 -3.41
CA GLY A 82 4.69 -7.71 -4.01
C GLY A 82 5.77 -6.84 -3.36
N LEU A 83 5.48 -5.55 -3.09
CA LEU A 83 6.41 -4.66 -2.41
C LEU A 83 6.81 -5.12 -1.01
N PHE A 84 5.87 -5.74 -0.27
CA PHE A 84 6.12 -6.28 1.06
C PHE A 84 6.95 -7.57 0.99
N ASP A 85 6.58 -8.49 0.09
CA ASP A 85 7.27 -9.77 -0.10
C ASP A 85 8.73 -9.58 -0.53
N ASP A 86 9.01 -8.59 -1.38
CA ASP A 86 10.36 -8.20 -1.78
C ASP A 86 11.25 -7.78 -0.59
N GLN A 87 10.67 -7.36 0.54
CA GLN A 87 11.45 -7.01 1.74
C GLN A 87 11.78 -8.20 2.64
N LEU A 88 11.07 -9.33 2.47
CA LEU A 88 11.21 -10.54 3.26
C LEU A 88 12.25 -11.53 2.70
N GLN A 89 12.73 -11.30 1.47
CA GLN A 89 13.87 -11.98 0.86
C GLN A 89 15.21 -11.41 1.38
#